data_AF-A0A8T6TWU1-F1
#
_entry.id   AF-A0A8T6TWU1-F1
#
_cell.length_a   1.000
_cell.length_b   1.000
_cell.length_c   1.000
_cell.angle_alpha   90.00
_cell.angle_beta   90.00
_cell.angle_gamma   90.00
#
_symmetry.space_group_name_H-M   'P 1'
#
loop_
_entity.id
_entity.type
_entity.pdbx_description
1 polymer ?
#
loop_
_entity_poly.entity_id
_entity_poly.type
_entity_poly.pdbx_seq_one_letter_code
_entity_poly.pdbx_strand_id
1 'polypeptide(L)'
;RWTRVKLGHGVTGWDWDTMQAAHILDNRRGITSIKFQAFVLLGIGEYNARVEQYLESETANSLNRIAEIDTRDLLLYNGLDSLLEYKVAEIQKERMRWS
;
A
#
# COMPACT_ATOMS: atom_id res chain seq x y z
N ARG A 1 14.78 -1.88 8.40
CA ARG A 1 15.70 -2.82 9.12
C ARG A 1 15.32 -4.30 8.92
N TRP A 2 14.08 -4.63 8.52
CA TRP A 2 13.61 -6.01 8.30
C TRP A 2 14.23 -6.73 7.09
N THR A 3 14.24 -6.11 5.90
CA THR A 3 14.76 -6.72 4.66
C THR A 3 16.21 -7.15 4.78
N ARG A 4 17.07 -6.32 5.39
CA ARG A 4 18.46 -6.69 5.66
C ARG A 4 18.59 -7.91 6.58
N VAL A 5 17.71 -8.04 7.57
CA VAL A 5 17.73 -9.15 8.54
C VAL A 5 17.19 -10.44 7.92
N LYS A 6 16.15 -10.37 7.08
CA LYS A 6 15.48 -11.55 6.52
C LYS A 6 16.01 -11.98 5.15
N LEU A 7 16.44 -11.03 4.33
CA LEU A 7 16.84 -11.24 2.93
C LEU A 7 18.31 -10.90 2.68
N GLY A 8 19.05 -10.40 3.67
CA GLY A 8 20.49 -10.10 3.55
C GLY A 8 20.84 -8.84 2.76
N HIS A 9 19.85 -8.15 2.19
CA HIS A 9 20.07 -6.91 1.43
C HIS A 9 19.11 -5.78 1.84
N GLY A 10 19.49 -4.54 1.53
CA GLY A 10 18.63 -3.37 1.66
C GLY A 10 17.73 -3.17 0.45
N VAL A 11 16.74 -2.28 0.58
CA VAL A 11 16.01 -1.74 -0.58
C VAL A 11 16.80 -0.55 -1.10
N THR A 12 16.99 -0.48 -2.41
CA THR A 12 17.73 0.57 -3.13
C THR A 12 16.84 1.23 -4.15
N GLY A 13 17.08 2.51 -4.47
CA GLY A 13 16.30 3.23 -5.49
C GLY A 13 14.88 3.59 -5.03
N TRP A 14 14.71 3.96 -3.75
CA TRP A 14 13.47 4.57 -3.27
C TRP A 14 13.20 5.85 -4.07
N ASP A 15 12.05 5.90 -4.74
CA ASP A 15 11.68 7.01 -5.63
C ASP A 15 10.45 7.76 -5.09
N TRP A 16 9.38 7.04 -4.75
CA TRP A 16 8.13 7.64 -4.29
C TRP A 16 7.44 6.83 -3.20
N ASP A 17 6.82 7.53 -2.25
CA ASP A 17 5.96 6.95 -1.22
C ASP A 17 4.61 7.67 -1.27
N THR A 18 3.57 6.93 -1.64
CA THR A 18 2.24 7.51 -1.89
C THR A 18 1.57 8.02 -0.62
N MET A 19 1.82 7.40 0.53
CA MET A 19 1.27 7.84 1.82
C MET A 19 1.94 9.13 2.27
N GLN A 20 3.27 9.22 2.14
CA GLN A 20 4.00 10.43 2.50
C GLN A 20 3.65 11.61 1.58
N ALA A 21 3.56 11.37 0.28
CA ALA A 21 3.09 12.38 -0.67
C ALA A 21 1.65 12.82 -0.38
N ALA A 22 0.76 11.89 -0.01
CA ALA A 22 -0.60 12.23 0.40
C ALA A 22 -0.61 13.13 1.64
N HIS A 23 0.23 12.84 2.65
CA HIS A 23 0.38 13.70 3.83
C HIS A 23 0.85 15.12 3.51
N ILE A 24 1.75 15.27 2.52
CA ILE A 24 2.25 16.57 2.08
C ILE A 24 1.16 17.36 1.34
N LEU A 25 0.42 16.68 0.45
CA LEU A 25 -0.65 17.30 -0.33
C LEU A 25 -1.86 17.68 0.52
N ASP A 26 -2.23 16.83 1.48
CA ASP A 26 -3.35 17.05 2.39
C ASP A 26 -3.18 16.23 3.69
N ASN A 27 -2.94 16.94 4.79
CA ASN A 27 -2.65 16.32 6.09
C ASN A 27 -3.90 16.11 6.97
N ARG A 28 -5.11 16.12 6.39
CA ARG A 28 -6.30 15.73 7.16
C ARG A 28 -6.20 14.26 7.58
N ARG A 29 -6.73 13.93 8.76
CA ARG A 29 -6.67 12.56 9.28
C ARG A 29 -7.54 11.62 8.43
N GLY A 30 -7.02 10.42 8.16
CA GLY A 30 -7.79 9.31 7.58
C GLY A 30 -7.85 9.26 6.05
N ILE A 31 -7.13 10.13 5.34
CA ILE A 31 -7.19 10.19 3.87
C ILE A 31 -5.93 9.69 3.17
N THR A 32 -4.86 9.37 3.90
CA THR A 32 -3.53 9.15 3.29
C THR A 32 -3.26 7.72 2.87
N SER A 33 -4.14 6.77 3.22
CA SER A 33 -3.99 5.37 2.83
C SER A 33 -4.16 5.17 1.33
N ILE A 34 -3.45 4.18 0.77
CA ILE A 34 -3.57 3.85 -0.64
C ILE A 34 -5.00 3.47 -1.03
N LYS A 35 -5.74 2.76 -0.16
CA LYS A 35 -7.15 2.43 -0.37
C LYS A 35 -8.00 3.68 -0.57
N PHE A 36 -7.81 4.69 0.28
CA PHE A 36 -8.54 5.95 0.15
C PHE A 36 -8.11 6.72 -1.10
N GLN A 37 -6.79 6.84 -1.35
CA GLN A 37 -6.26 7.56 -2.50
C GLN A 37 -6.72 6.93 -3.83
N ALA A 38 -6.71 5.59 -3.92
CA ALA A 38 -7.23 4.87 -5.08
C ALA A 38 -8.73 5.11 -5.29
N PHE A 39 -9.52 5.18 -4.21
CA PHE A 39 -10.94 5.50 -4.28
C PHE A 39 -11.17 6.91 -4.83
N VAL A 40 -10.54 7.94 -4.24
CA VAL A 40 -10.81 9.34 -4.61
C VAL A 40 -10.17 9.76 -5.93
N LEU A 41 -9.04 9.16 -6.33
CA LEU A 41 -8.32 9.55 -7.54
C LEU A 41 -8.65 8.68 -8.75
N LEU A 42 -8.94 7.39 -8.53
CA LEU A 42 -9.12 6.40 -9.60
C LEU A 42 -10.53 5.80 -9.64
N GLY A 43 -11.39 6.08 -8.64
CA GLY A 43 -12.73 5.51 -8.56
C GLY A 43 -12.74 4.03 -8.19
N ILE A 44 -11.64 3.49 -7.66
CA ILE A 44 -11.53 2.09 -7.30
C ILE A 44 -12.07 1.88 -5.89
N GLY A 45 -13.15 1.11 -5.78
CA GLY A 45 -13.76 0.73 -4.51
C GLY A 45 -12.91 -0.25 -3.69
N GLU A 46 -13.52 -0.81 -2.66
CA GLU A 46 -12.89 -1.80 -1.79
C GLU A 46 -12.43 -3.05 -2.58
N TYR A 47 -11.12 -3.25 -2.67
CA TYR A 47 -10.50 -4.38 -3.40
C TYR A 47 -9.83 -5.41 -2.48
N ASN A 48 -9.83 -5.15 -1.17
CA ASN A 48 -9.15 -5.96 -0.16
C ASN A 48 -10.09 -6.72 0.78
N ALA A 49 -11.41 -6.65 0.56
CA ALA A 49 -12.44 -7.21 1.45
C ALA A 49 -12.20 -8.69 1.82
N ARG A 50 -11.67 -9.48 0.87
CA ARG A 50 -11.42 -10.92 1.06
C ARG A 50 -10.17 -11.22 1.88
N VAL A 51 -9.21 -10.28 1.92
CA VAL A 51 -7.89 -10.49 2.54
C VAL A 51 -7.75 -9.79 3.90
N GLU A 52 -8.50 -8.70 4.14
CA GLU A 52 -8.29 -7.80 5.30
C GLU A 52 -8.29 -8.54 6.64
N GLN A 53 -9.29 -9.39 6.87
CA GLN A 53 -9.44 -10.17 8.11
C GLN A 53 -8.24 -11.07 8.43
N TYR A 54 -7.43 -11.43 7.43
CA TYR A 54 -6.26 -12.30 7.59
C TYR A 54 -4.97 -11.51 7.83
N LEU A 55 -4.96 -10.21 7.52
CA LEU A 55 -3.79 -9.35 7.67
C LEU A 55 -3.70 -8.73 9.07
N GLU A 56 -4.81 -8.71 9.82
CA GLU A 56 -4.86 -8.29 11.21
C GLU A 56 -4.23 -9.33 12.16
N SER A 57 -3.72 -8.84 13.29
CA SER A 57 -3.17 -9.69 14.35
C SER A 57 -3.44 -9.04 15.71
N GLU A 58 -3.48 -9.84 16.78
CA GLU A 58 -3.82 -9.36 18.13
C GLU A 58 -2.83 -8.32 18.66
N THR A 59 -1.56 -8.44 18.27
CA THR A 59 -0.48 -7.55 18.71
C THR A 59 0.42 -7.19 17.53
N ALA A 60 1.13 -6.07 17.62
CA ALA A 60 2.04 -5.61 16.56
C ALA A 60 3.18 -6.62 16.21
N ASN A 61 3.46 -7.60 17.08
CA ASN A 61 4.53 -8.58 16.88
C ASN A 61 4.02 -10.03 16.71
N SER A 62 2.71 -10.26 16.82
CA SER A 62 2.13 -11.58 16.53
C SER A 62 2.08 -11.83 15.02
N LEU A 63 2.20 -13.09 14.63
CA LEU A 63 1.92 -13.48 13.24
C LEU A 63 0.45 -13.22 12.93
N ASN A 64 0.18 -12.67 11.76
CA ASN A 64 -1.17 -12.63 11.21
C ASN A 64 -1.50 -13.96 10.53
N ARG A 65 -2.68 -14.04 9.95
CA ARG A 65 -3.23 -15.25 9.33
C ARG A 65 -3.07 -15.25 7.81
N ILE A 66 -2.07 -14.54 7.28
CA ILE A 66 -1.86 -14.39 5.82
C ILE A 66 -1.66 -15.73 5.11
N ALA A 67 -1.12 -16.74 5.81
CA ALA A 67 -0.91 -18.09 5.28
C ALA A 67 -2.19 -18.89 5.07
N GLU A 68 -3.33 -18.42 5.61
CA GLU A 68 -4.64 -19.06 5.46
C GLU A 68 -5.42 -18.52 4.25
N ILE A 69 -4.92 -17.46 3.58
CA ILE A 69 -5.58 -16.85 2.42
C ILE A 69 -5.42 -17.74 1.19
N ASP A 70 -6.47 -17.87 0.39
CA ASP A 70 -6.36 -18.48 -0.94
C ASP A 70 -5.28 -17.77 -1.76
N THR A 71 -4.39 -18.55 -2.37
CA THR A 71 -3.21 -18.00 -3.07
C THR A 71 -3.62 -17.07 -4.21
N ARG A 72 -4.73 -17.34 -4.91
CA ARG A 72 -5.19 -16.48 -5.99
C ARG A 72 -5.70 -15.14 -5.46
N ASP A 73 -6.45 -15.15 -4.37
CA ASP A 73 -6.95 -13.93 -3.74
C ASP A 73 -5.79 -13.06 -3.21
N LEU A 74 -4.77 -13.68 -2.59
CA LEU A 74 -3.57 -12.99 -2.13
C LEU A 74 -2.76 -12.37 -3.29
N LEU A 75 -2.54 -13.13 -4.37
CA LEU A 75 -1.81 -12.65 -5.54
C LEU A 75 -2.56 -11.52 -6.26
N LEU A 76 -3.90 -11.64 -6.37
CA LEU A 76 -4.73 -10.61 -6.95
C LEU A 76 -4.68 -9.32 -6.12
N TYR A 77 -4.82 -9.44 -4.80
CA TYR A 77 -4.70 -8.30 -3.89
C TYR A 77 -3.34 -7.59 -4.06
N ASN A 78 -2.23 -8.32 -4.00
CA ASN A 78 -0.90 -7.74 -4.13
C ASN A 78 -0.68 -7.08 -5.51
N GLY A 79 -1.21 -7.69 -6.58
CA GLY A 79 -1.14 -7.14 -7.93
C GLY A 79 -1.92 -5.84 -8.09
N LEU A 80 -3.13 -5.79 -7.51
CA LEU A 80 -3.94 -4.57 -7.48
C LEU A 80 -3.29 -3.48 -6.64
N ASP A 81 -2.82 -3.80 -5.43
CA ASP A 81 -2.15 -2.87 -4.52
C ASP A 81 -0.94 -2.21 -5.21
N SER A 82 -0.08 -3.02 -5.84
CA SER A 82 1.09 -2.52 -6.59
C SER A 82 0.71 -1.62 -7.78
N LEU A 83 -0.32 -2.02 -8.55
CA LEU A 83 -0.77 -1.24 -9.71
C LEU A 83 -1.36 0.10 -9.29
N LEU A 84 -2.15 0.11 -8.22
CA LEU A 84 -2.81 1.30 -7.72
C LEU A 84 -1.81 2.26 -7.06
N GLU A 85 -0.83 1.75 -6.32
CA GLU A 85 0.29 2.57 -5.82
C GLU A 85 1.01 3.30 -6.95
N TYR A 86 1.36 2.59 -8.03
CA TYR A 86 2.01 3.20 -9.19
C TYR A 86 1.15 4.31 -9.82
N LYS A 87 -0.13 4.05 -10.08
CA LYS A 87 -1.05 5.03 -10.68
C LYS A 87 -1.28 6.25 -9.79
N VAL A 88 -1.42 6.03 -8.49
CA VAL A 88 -1.54 7.13 -7.52
C VAL A 88 -0.25 7.94 -7.47
N ALA A 89 0.92 7.29 -7.52
CA ALA A 89 2.21 7.97 -7.56
C ALA A 89 2.33 8.90 -8.77
N GLU A 90 1.92 8.45 -9.97
CA GLU A 90 1.92 9.30 -11.17
C GLU A 90 1.08 10.57 -10.98
N ILE A 91 -0.14 10.43 -10.46
CA ILE A 91 -1.04 11.56 -10.19
C ILE A 91 -0.45 12.51 -9.13
N GLN A 92 0.14 11.96 -8.08
CA GLN A 92 0.74 12.77 -7.02
C GLN A 92 1.98 13.52 -7.51
N LYS A 93 2.86 12.87 -8.28
CA LYS A 93 4.03 13.51 -8.90
C LYS A 93 3.61 14.67 -9.81
N GLU A 94 2.59 14.48 -10.64
CA GLU A 94 2.03 15.55 -11.47
C GLU A 94 1.55 16.73 -10.62
N ARG A 95 0.75 16.47 -9.58
CA ARG A 95 0.23 17.51 -8.67
C ARG A 95 1.34 18.26 -7.95
N MET A 96 2.40 17.57 -7.57
CA MET A 96 3.56 18.15 -6.89
C MET A 96 4.56 18.77 -7.85
N ARG A 97 4.33 18.68 -9.17
CA ARG A 97 5.26 19.10 -10.23
C ARG A 97 6.65 18.47 -10.07
N TRP A 98 6.65 17.20 -9.67
CA TRP A 98 7.87 16.41 -9.47
C TRP A 98 8.37 15.93 -10.85
N SER A 99 9.53 16.43 -11.27
CA SER A 99 10.20 16.13 -12.55
C SER A 99 11.18 14.97 -12.45
#